data_AF-A0A7S4ESB5-F1
#
_entry.id   AF-A0A7S4ESB5-F1
#
_cell.length_a   1.000
_cell.length_b   1.000
_cell.length_c   1.000
_cell.angle_alpha   90.00
_cell.angle_beta   90.00
_cell.angle_gamma   90.00
#
_symmetry.space_group_name_H-M   'P 1'
#
loop_
_entity.id
_entity.type
_entity.pdbx_description
1 polymer ?
#
loop_
_entity_poly.entity_id
_entity_poly.type
_entity_poly.pdbx_seq_one_letter_code
_entity_poly.pdbx_strand_id
1 'polypeptide(L)'
;RISVAPVPIAEQVKTREVLCAVYRLLRAMVSDFSLMQSELASHSNAFLAHIKLNLTTYDVSPTDLVTSIFSGNRSVCAQVSEGVLRLLVARAVSKKAPRFFRALRTIVMPSESPIKRNQNAVLQALTDKRS
;
A
#
# COMPACT_ATOMS: atom_id res chain seq x y z
N ARG A 1 24.83 11.01 5.11
CA ARG A 1 24.07 11.84 6.08
C ARG A 1 22.71 11.18 6.29
N ILE A 2 22.44 10.69 7.50
CA ILE A 2 21.10 10.20 7.85
C ILE A 2 20.22 11.46 7.98
N SER A 3 19.20 11.58 7.13
CA SER A 3 18.22 12.67 7.21
C SER A 3 17.43 12.45 8.50
N VAL A 4 17.70 13.28 9.51
CA VAL A 4 16.90 13.33 10.73
C VAL A 4 15.57 13.93 10.33
N ALA A 5 14.49 13.14 10.43
CA ALA A 5 13.15 13.64 10.18
C ALA A 5 12.86 14.79 11.17
N PRO A 6 12.21 15.87 10.73
CA PRO A 6 11.89 16.99 11.62
C PRO A 6 11.05 16.48 12.81
N VAL A 7 11.39 16.98 14.00
CA VAL A 7 10.66 16.68 15.24
C VAL A 7 9.19 17.11 15.05
N PRO A 8 8.21 16.21 15.24
CA PRO A 8 6.81 16.56 15.02
C PRO A 8 6.33 17.59 16.05
N ILE A 9 5.51 18.55 15.60
CA ILE A 9 4.80 19.49 16.48
C ILE A 9 3.82 18.68 17.35
N ALA A 10 3.71 18.99 18.65
CA ALA A 10 2.95 18.18 19.62
C ALA A 10 1.48 17.90 19.20
N GLU A 11 0.81 18.85 18.55
CA GLU A 11 -0.55 18.65 18.01
C GLU A 11 -0.59 17.65 16.84
N GLN A 12 0.46 17.62 16.02
CA GLN A 12 0.59 16.64 14.93
C GLN A 12 0.82 15.23 15.47
N VAL A 13 1.37 15.09 16.68
CA VAL A 13 1.58 13.78 17.32
C VAL A 13 0.23 13.12 17.63
N LYS A 14 -0.69 13.83 18.28
CA LYS A 14 -2.03 13.31 18.62
C LYS A 14 -2.80 12.87 17.38
N THR A 15 -2.84 13.70 16.34
CA THR A 15 -3.50 13.36 15.08
C THR A 15 -2.85 12.14 14.41
N ARG A 16 -1.53 12.02 14.45
CA ARG A 16 -0.82 10.85 13.91
C ARG A 16 -1.13 9.57 14.70
N GLU A 17 -1.25 9.65 16.02
CA GLU A 17 -1.63 8.51 16.87
C GLU A 17 -3.05 8.02 16.55
N VAL A 18 -4.00 8.95 16.42
CA VAL A 18 -5.37 8.63 15.99
C VAL A 18 -5.36 7.97 14.61
N LEU A 19 -4.63 8.53 13.65
CA LEU A 19 -4.50 7.92 12.32
C LEU A 19 -3.87 6.52 12.41
N CYS A 20 -2.82 6.32 13.21
CA CYS A 20 -2.23 5.00 13.42
C CYS A 20 -3.26 4.01 13.97
N ALA A 21 -4.07 4.40 14.95
CA ALA A 21 -5.14 3.57 15.49
C ALA A 21 -6.19 3.21 14.42
N VAL A 22 -6.60 4.17 13.59
CA VAL A 22 -7.52 3.94 12.47
C VAL A 22 -6.94 2.93 11.48
N TYR A 23 -5.67 3.09 11.06
CA TYR A 23 -5.05 2.13 10.14
C TYR A 23 -4.87 0.74 10.75
N ARG A 24 -4.61 0.63 12.06
CA ARG A 24 -4.60 -0.66 12.77
C ARG A 24 -5.96 -1.33 12.70
N LEU A 25 -7.02 -0.58 13.01
CA LEU A 25 -8.39 -1.08 12.99
C LEU A 25 -8.77 -1.55 11.59
N LEU A 26 -8.58 -0.69 10.57
CA LEU A 26 -8.87 -1.04 9.18
C LEU A 26 -8.11 -2.28 8.73
N ARG A 27 -6.83 -2.41 9.11
CA ARG A 27 -6.01 -3.59 8.79
C ARG A 27 -6.56 -4.85 9.46
N ALA A 28 -6.97 -4.77 10.72
CA ALA A 28 -7.59 -5.88 11.42
C ALA A 28 -8.91 -6.30 10.76
N MET A 29 -9.74 -5.33 10.34
CA MET A 29 -11.02 -5.61 9.70
C MET A 29 -10.90 -6.32 8.34
N VAL A 30 -9.79 -6.16 7.62
CA VAL A 30 -9.57 -6.82 6.31
C VAL A 30 -8.78 -8.12 6.41
N SER A 31 -8.25 -8.46 7.59
CA SER A 31 -7.47 -9.69 7.77
C SER A 31 -8.42 -10.88 7.70
N ASP A 32 -8.24 -11.71 6.67
CA ASP A 32 -9.06 -12.90 6.38
C ASP A 32 -10.57 -12.65 6.21
N PHE A 33 -10.96 -11.41 5.90
CA PHE A 33 -12.36 -11.05 5.70
C PHE A 33 -12.62 -10.46 4.31
N SER A 34 -12.99 -11.34 3.37
CA SER A 34 -13.09 -11.05 1.94
C SER A 34 -14.11 -9.97 1.56
N LEU A 35 -15.21 -9.86 2.33
CA LEU A 35 -16.22 -8.81 2.13
C LEU A 35 -15.59 -7.44 2.40
N MET A 36 -14.94 -7.27 3.54
CA MET A 36 -14.30 -6.00 3.90
C MET A 36 -13.13 -5.66 2.98
N GLN A 37 -12.37 -6.67 2.54
CA GLN A 37 -11.34 -6.48 1.52
C GLN A 37 -11.94 -5.87 0.24
N SER A 38 -13.08 -6.38 -0.23
CA SER A 38 -13.77 -5.87 -1.42
C SER A 38 -14.27 -4.44 -1.23
N GLU A 39 -14.92 -4.15 -0.10
CA GLU A 39 -15.41 -2.80 0.22
C GLU A 39 -14.28 -1.76 0.25
N LEU A 40 -13.18 -2.07 0.95
CA LEU A 40 -12.07 -1.13 1.13
C LEU A 40 -11.13 -1.06 -0.08
N ALA A 41 -11.18 -2.01 -1.01
CA ALA A 41 -10.32 -2.03 -2.20
C ALA A 41 -10.49 -0.77 -3.07
N SER A 42 -11.74 -0.30 -3.22
CA SER A 42 -12.08 0.91 -3.98
C SER A 42 -11.37 2.17 -3.45
N HIS A 43 -11.04 2.20 -2.15
CA HIS A 43 -10.40 3.32 -1.47
C HIS A 43 -8.86 3.23 -1.43
N SER A 44 -8.26 2.20 -2.03
CA SER A 44 -6.81 1.95 -1.97
C SER A 44 -5.94 3.14 -2.43
N ASN A 45 -6.38 3.87 -3.46
CA ASN A 45 -5.65 5.07 -3.92
C ASN A 45 -5.60 6.17 -2.85
N ALA A 46 -6.71 6.38 -2.14
CA ALA A 46 -6.78 7.36 -1.06
C ALA A 46 -5.87 6.97 0.10
N PHE A 47 -5.84 5.69 0.49
CA PHE A 47 -4.92 5.21 1.52
C PHE A 47 -3.45 5.41 1.11
N LEU A 48 -3.09 5.14 -0.15
CA LEU A 48 -1.72 5.35 -0.62
C LEU A 48 -1.32 6.84 -0.69
N ALA A 49 -2.27 7.76 -0.84
CA ALA A 49 -1.99 9.20 -0.75
C ALA A 49 -1.41 9.59 0.62
N HIS A 50 -1.82 8.87 1.67
CA HIS A 50 -1.36 9.08 3.05
C HIS A 50 0.03 8.50 3.34
N ILE A 51 0.69 7.80 2.40
CA ILE A 51 2.08 7.31 2.58
C ILE A 51 3.06 8.44 2.93
N LYS A 52 2.81 9.67 2.46
CA LYS A 52 3.66 10.83 2.74
C LYS A 52 3.57 11.32 4.19
N LEU A 53 2.53 10.92 4.94
CA LEU A 53 2.28 11.43 6.29
C LEU A 53 3.28 10.88 7.34
N ASN A 54 4.20 9.98 6.95
CA ASN A 54 5.22 9.39 7.83
C ASN A 54 4.61 9.03 9.20
N LEU A 55 3.55 8.21 9.18
CA LEU A 55 2.92 7.70 10.40
C LEU A 55 4.01 6.99 11.21
N THR A 56 4.26 7.49 12.41
CA THR A 56 5.53 7.39 13.16
C THR A 56 5.77 6.04 13.84
N THR A 57 4.98 5.00 13.52
CA THR A 57 5.06 3.70 14.20
C THR A 57 5.46 2.60 13.22
N TYR A 58 6.47 1.80 13.59
CA TYR A 58 7.02 0.71 12.77
C TYR A 58 5.96 -0.31 12.30
N ASP A 59 4.87 -0.46 13.03
CA ASP A 59 3.91 -1.57 12.83
C ASP A 59 2.72 -1.23 11.91
N VAL A 60 2.59 0.02 11.49
CA VAL A 60 1.38 0.48 10.80
C VAL A 60 1.71 1.50 9.72
N SER A 61 1.76 1.06 8.47
CA SER A 61 1.82 1.96 7.32
C SER A 61 0.56 1.83 6.45
N PRO A 62 0.17 2.91 5.73
CA PRO A 62 -0.89 2.82 4.74
C PRO A 62 -0.58 1.78 3.65
N THR A 63 0.70 1.51 3.38
CA THR A 63 1.12 0.43 2.48
C THR A 63 0.82 -0.95 3.03
N ASP A 64 0.95 -1.16 4.35
CA ASP A 64 0.63 -2.45 4.98
C ASP A 64 -0.88 -2.70 4.98
N LEU A 65 -1.72 -1.66 5.22
CA LEU A 65 -3.17 -1.78 5.04
C LEU A 65 -3.51 -2.20 3.61
N VAL A 66 -2.97 -1.50 2.61
CA VAL A 66 -3.22 -1.85 1.21
C VAL A 66 -2.75 -3.27 0.91
N THR A 67 -1.60 -3.68 1.44
CA THR A 67 -1.12 -5.07 1.28
C THR A 67 -2.11 -6.06 1.89
N SER A 68 -2.66 -5.78 3.07
CA SER A 68 -3.66 -6.63 3.74
C SER A 68 -5.00 -6.68 3.00
N ILE A 69 -5.45 -5.57 2.38
CA ILE A 69 -6.66 -5.54 1.53
C ILE A 69 -6.56 -6.56 0.39
N PHE A 70 -5.39 -6.65 -0.24
CA PHE A 70 -5.15 -7.51 -1.39
C PHE A 70 -4.62 -8.92 -1.02
N SER A 71 -4.33 -9.17 0.25
CA SER A 71 -3.69 -10.43 0.66
C SER A 71 -4.63 -11.62 0.51
N GLY A 72 -4.17 -12.68 -0.19
CA GLY A 72 -4.92 -13.93 -0.37
C GLY A 72 -6.18 -13.83 -1.26
N ASN A 73 -6.63 -12.63 -1.61
CA ASN A 73 -7.88 -12.42 -2.32
C ASN A 73 -7.65 -12.11 -3.80
N ARG A 74 -7.57 -13.18 -4.60
CA ARG A 74 -7.35 -13.09 -6.05
C ARG A 74 -8.40 -12.24 -6.77
N SER A 75 -9.67 -12.29 -6.34
CA SER A 75 -10.76 -11.52 -6.96
C SER A 75 -10.51 -10.02 -6.81
N VAL A 76 -10.17 -9.58 -5.59
CA VAL A 76 -9.87 -8.18 -5.30
C VAL A 76 -8.59 -7.74 -6.00
N CYS A 77 -7.55 -8.58 -6.03
CA CYS A 77 -6.33 -8.30 -6.80
C CYS A 77 -6.59 -8.14 -8.31
N ALA A 78 -7.50 -8.91 -8.89
CA ALA A 78 -7.83 -8.82 -10.32
C ALA A 78 -8.52 -7.50 -10.70
N GLN A 79 -9.15 -6.85 -9.72
CA GLN A 79 -9.87 -5.58 -9.89
C GLN A 79 -9.05 -4.36 -9.45
N VAL A 80 -7.77 -4.55 -9.09
CA VAL A 80 -6.91 -3.45 -8.66
C VAL A 80 -6.80 -2.39 -9.76
N SER A 81 -6.94 -1.12 -9.37
CA SER A 81 -6.80 -0.02 -10.33
C SER A 81 -5.34 0.14 -10.78
N GLU A 82 -5.14 0.57 -12.02
CA GLU A 82 -3.80 0.89 -12.53
C GLU A 82 -3.13 2.02 -11.74
N GLY A 83 -3.91 2.96 -11.19
CA GLY A 83 -3.40 4.03 -10.34
C GLY A 83 -2.66 3.50 -9.11
N VAL A 84 -3.18 2.46 -8.46
CA VAL A 84 -2.53 1.80 -7.32
C VAL A 84 -1.21 1.18 -7.75
N LEU A 85 -1.19 0.44 -8.86
CA LEU A 85 0.01 -0.22 -9.38
C LEU A 85 1.08 0.80 -9.77
N ARG A 86 0.73 1.82 -10.54
CA ARG A 86 1.65 2.90 -10.96
C ARG A 86 2.23 3.63 -9.75
N LEU A 87 1.40 3.93 -8.74
CA LEU A 87 1.85 4.61 -7.52
C LEU A 87 2.82 3.72 -6.71
N LEU A 88 2.51 2.43 -6.53
CA LEU A 88 3.38 1.49 -5.85
C LEU A 88 4.71 1.30 -6.58
N VAL A 89 4.71 1.17 -7.91
CA VAL A 89 5.93 1.13 -8.73
C VAL A 89 6.74 2.41 -8.57
N ALA A 90 6.09 3.58 -8.65
CA ALA A 90 6.76 4.86 -8.48
C ALA A 90 7.42 5.00 -7.09
N ARG A 91 6.77 4.51 -6.04
CA ARG A 91 7.31 4.48 -4.67
C ARG A 91 8.43 3.45 -4.50
N ALA A 92 8.29 2.27 -5.08
CA ALA A 92 9.32 1.23 -5.06
C ALA A 92 10.61 1.72 -5.71
N VAL A 93 10.52 2.39 -6.87
CA VAL A 93 11.68 2.96 -7.57
C VAL A 93 12.33 4.10 -6.80
N SER A 94 11.52 5.05 -6.28
CA SER A 94 12.04 6.27 -5.65
C SER A 94 12.57 6.06 -4.23
N LYS A 95 11.90 5.24 -3.41
CA LYS A 95 12.25 5.03 -2.00
C LYS A 95 13.04 3.75 -1.76
N LYS A 96 12.98 2.78 -2.69
CA LYS A 96 13.63 1.46 -2.58
C LYS A 96 13.31 0.74 -1.26
N ALA A 97 12.15 1.01 -0.66
CA ALA A 97 11.74 0.40 0.60
C ALA A 97 11.06 -0.96 0.36
N PRO A 98 11.43 -2.04 1.09
CA PRO A 98 10.89 -3.39 0.88
C PRO A 98 9.36 -3.51 0.90
N ARG A 99 8.67 -2.65 1.68
CA ARG A 99 7.21 -2.66 1.80
C ARG A 99 6.48 -2.45 0.47
N PHE A 100 7.03 -1.64 -0.43
CA PHE A 100 6.39 -1.39 -1.74
C PHE A 100 6.54 -2.60 -2.66
N PHE A 101 7.69 -3.28 -2.62
CA PHE A 101 7.89 -4.53 -3.36
C PHE A 101 7.02 -5.68 -2.81
N ARG A 102 6.85 -5.76 -1.48
CA ARG A 102 5.92 -6.71 -0.85
C ARG A 102 4.47 -6.48 -1.29
N ALA A 103 4.02 -5.22 -1.31
CA ALA A 103 2.69 -4.87 -1.81
C ALA A 103 2.52 -5.28 -3.29
N LEU A 104 3.50 -4.94 -4.15
CA LEU A 104 3.49 -5.34 -5.56
C LEU A 104 3.45 -6.86 -5.73
N ARG A 105 4.28 -7.62 -5.00
CA ARG A 105 4.25 -9.08 -5.04
C ARG A 105 2.87 -9.63 -4.68
N THR A 106 2.26 -9.12 -3.61
CA THR A 106 0.94 -9.56 -3.12
C THR A 106 -0.14 -9.35 -4.18
N ILE A 107 -0.15 -8.19 -4.83
CA ILE A 107 -1.16 -7.83 -5.84
C ILE A 107 -0.93 -8.58 -7.16
N VAL A 108 0.35 -8.77 -7.54
CA VAL A 108 0.72 -9.41 -8.80
C VAL A 108 0.54 -10.93 -8.74
N MET A 109 0.82 -11.54 -7.59
CA MET A 109 0.87 -12.98 -7.40
C MET A 109 0.12 -13.40 -6.14
N PRO A 110 -1.21 -13.16 -6.06
CA PRO A 110 -2.00 -13.67 -4.95
C PRO A 110 -2.00 -15.20 -4.97
N SER A 111 -1.71 -15.81 -3.83
CA SER A 111 -1.69 -17.26 -3.64
C SER A 111 -0.74 -18.01 -4.60
N GLU A 112 0.46 -17.45 -4.81
CA GLU A 112 1.55 -18.01 -5.64
C GLU A 112 1.22 -18.18 -7.15
N SER A 113 0.06 -17.68 -7.59
CA SER A 113 -0.31 -17.67 -9.01
C SER A 113 -0.37 -16.25 -9.56
N PRO A 114 0.34 -15.94 -10.65
CA PRO A 114 0.34 -14.59 -11.18
C PRO A 114 -1.01 -14.19 -11.80
N ILE A 115 -1.33 -12.90 -11.70
CA ILE A 115 -2.37 -12.24 -12.48
C ILE A 115 -1.68 -11.50 -13.64
N LYS A 116 -1.80 -12.05 -14.86
CA LYS A 116 -1.13 -11.52 -16.05
C LYS A 116 -1.41 -10.03 -16.29
N ARG A 117 -2.66 -9.59 -16.09
CA ARG A 117 -3.05 -8.17 -16.18
C ARG A 117 -2.18 -7.28 -15.27
N ASN A 118 -2.03 -7.68 -14.00
CA ASN A 118 -1.28 -6.91 -13.01
C ASN A 118 0.21 -6.93 -13.32
N GLN A 119 0.75 -8.08 -13.74
CA GLN A 119 2.14 -8.20 -14.20
C GLN A 119 2.43 -7.23 -15.34
N ASN A 120 1.59 -7.24 -16.38
CA ASN A 120 1.77 -6.39 -17.56
C ASN A 120 1.72 -4.90 -17.19
N ALA A 121 0.76 -4.50 -16.34
CA ALA A 121 0.65 -3.11 -15.88
C ALA A 121 1.88 -2.67 -15.06
N VAL A 122 2.44 -3.56 -14.22
CA VAL A 122 3.67 -3.27 -13.47
C VAL A 122 4.88 -3.16 -14.39
N LEU A 123 5.01 -4.06 -15.38
CA LEU A 123 6.08 -4.01 -16.37
C LEU A 123 6.03 -2.72 -17.19
N GLN A 124 4.83 -2.36 -17.67
CA GLN A 124 4.62 -1.11 -18.40
C GLN A 124 4.99 0.11 -17.55
N ALA A 125 4.55 0.16 -16.29
CA ALA A 125 4.89 1.26 -15.39
C ALA A 125 6.40 1.37 -15.09
N LEU A 126 7.16 0.27 -15.20
CA LEU A 126 8.61 0.26 -15.06
C LEU A 126 9.32 0.73 -16.34
N THR A 127 8.79 0.40 -17.52
CA THR A 127 9.35 0.84 -18.82
C THR A 127 9.06 2.30 -19.12
N ASP A 128 7.85 2.79 -18.82
CA ASP A 128 7.43 4.19 -19.02
C ASP A 128 8.33 5.19 -18.28
N LYS A 129 9.04 4.76 -17.24
CA LYS A 129 9.99 5.60 -16.47
C LYS A 129 11.41 5.62 -17.01
N ARG A 130 11.75 4.77 -17.99
CA ARG A 130 13.10 4.69 -18.59
C ARG A 130 13.24 5.54 -19.86
N SER A 131 12.13 5.87 -20.50
CA SER A 131 12.00 6.86 -21.57
C SER A 131 11.86 8.28 -20.99
#